data_AF-A0A431HP67-F1
#
_entry.id   AF-A0A431HP67-F1
#
_cell.length_a   1.000
_cell.length_b   1.000
_cell.length_c   1.000
_cell.angle_alpha   90.00
_cell.angle_beta   90.00
_cell.angle_gamma   90.00
#
_symmetry.space_group_name_H-M   'P 1'
#
loop_
_entity.id
_entity.type
_entity.pdbx_description
1 polymer ?
#
loop_
_entity_poly.entity_id
_entity_poly.type
_entity_poly.pdbx_seq_one_letter_code
_entity_poly.pdbx_strand_id
1 'polypeptide(L)'
;MATLTIEHSVYLTKEQRYSLNNGEKITVEGFSVPVVFSRGNTSEPAKEVFCKYILSNEGEEKEIKRIEEGYEINLQQKAEALPGSEILLDEEDGGKGKFIFSQLQKVSYKGNSFNIIHFVELKKIETLLESLT
;
A
#
# COMPACT_ATOMS: atom_id res chain seq x y z
N MET A 1 -14.03 20.64 -3.11
CA MET A 1 -13.58 19.42 -2.41
C MET A 1 -12.21 19.08 -2.96
N ALA A 2 -11.23 18.88 -2.10
CA ALA A 2 -9.90 18.43 -2.52
C ALA A 2 -9.80 16.92 -2.29
N THR A 3 -9.11 16.24 -3.21
CA THR A 3 -8.82 14.81 -3.15
C THR A 3 -7.31 14.65 -3.03
N LEU A 4 -6.85 13.88 -2.06
CA LEU A 4 -5.46 13.45 -1.94
C LEU A 4 -5.36 12.03 -2.48
N THR A 5 -4.62 11.80 -3.54
CA THR A 5 -4.25 10.46 -3.99
C THR A 5 -2.88 10.13 -3.45
N ILE A 6 -2.69 8.94 -2.90
CA ILE A 6 -1.40 8.47 -2.43
C ILE A 6 -1.13 7.12 -3.07
N GLU A 7 -0.12 7.06 -3.91
CA GLU A 7 0.42 5.79 -4.39
C GLU A 7 1.43 5.27 -3.36
N HIS A 8 1.31 4.00 -2.99
CA HIS A 8 2.24 3.30 -2.12
C HIS A 8 2.89 2.18 -2.92
N SER A 9 4.19 2.27 -3.13
CA SER A 9 4.98 1.19 -3.71
C SER A 9 5.86 0.60 -2.62
N VAL A 10 5.59 -0.67 -2.29
CA VAL A 10 6.26 -1.39 -1.23
C VAL A 10 6.86 -2.66 -1.78
N TYR A 11 8.13 -2.90 -1.49
CA TYR A 11 8.90 -3.98 -2.06
C TYR A 11 9.26 -4.98 -0.99
N LEU A 12 8.90 -6.24 -1.22
CA LEU A 12 9.02 -7.31 -0.25
C LEU A 12 10.00 -8.38 -0.73
N THR A 13 10.84 -8.86 0.18
CA THR A 13 11.58 -10.10 -0.03
C THR A 13 10.65 -11.30 -0.05
N LYS A 14 11.13 -12.45 -0.53
CA LYS A 14 10.39 -13.72 -0.43
C LYS A 14 9.98 -14.01 1.02
N GLU A 15 10.91 -13.93 1.97
CA GLU A 15 10.65 -14.18 3.39
C GLU A 15 9.54 -13.28 3.93
N GLN A 16 9.58 -11.97 3.64
CA GLN A 16 8.57 -11.01 4.07
C GLN A 16 7.18 -11.32 3.51
N ARG A 17 7.08 -11.70 2.23
CA ARG A 17 5.79 -12.11 1.62
C ARG A 17 5.19 -13.32 2.31
N TYR A 18 6.01 -14.31 2.65
CA TYR A 18 5.55 -15.56 3.28
C TYR A 18 5.19 -15.32 4.75
N SER A 19 5.98 -14.53 5.48
CA SER A 19 5.63 -14.07 6.83
C SER A 19 4.27 -13.36 6.85
N LEU A 20 4.07 -12.40 5.94
CA LEU A 20 2.80 -11.69 5.84
C LEU A 20 1.64 -12.64 5.50
N ASN A 21 1.88 -13.66 4.67
CA ASN A 21 0.90 -14.72 4.40
C ASN A 21 0.54 -15.58 5.60
N ASN A 22 1.51 -15.84 6.48
CA ASN A 22 1.27 -16.58 7.72
C ASN A 22 0.59 -15.72 8.80
N GLY A 23 0.21 -14.48 8.48
CA GLY A 23 -0.43 -13.55 9.41
C GLY A 23 0.55 -12.78 10.28
N GLU A 24 1.87 -12.89 10.03
CA GLU A 24 2.87 -12.13 10.75
C GLU A 24 2.84 -10.66 10.33
N LYS A 25 2.92 -9.76 11.31
CA LYS A 25 3.09 -8.33 11.06
C LYS A 25 4.55 -8.07 10.71
N ILE A 26 4.79 -7.42 9.58
CA ILE A 26 6.14 -7.09 9.11
C ILE A 26 6.35 -5.57 9.05
N THR A 27 7.60 -5.15 9.18
CA THR A 27 8.01 -3.75 8.98
C THR A 27 8.99 -3.67 7.82
N VAL A 28 8.69 -2.82 6.85
CA VAL A 28 9.47 -2.68 5.61
C VAL A 28 9.57 -1.22 5.19
N GLU A 29 10.45 -0.94 4.24
CA GLU A 29 10.57 0.39 3.62
C GLU A 29 9.99 0.36 2.21
N GLY A 30 9.53 1.52 1.76
CA GLY A 30 9.03 1.74 0.41
C GLY A 30 8.94 3.23 0.14
N PHE A 31 8.20 3.61 -0.90
CA PHE A 31 7.92 5.01 -1.18
C PHE A 31 6.43 5.28 -1.27
N SER A 32 6.05 6.50 -0.92
CA SER A 32 4.73 7.05 -1.16
C SER A 32 4.82 8.24 -2.10
N VAL A 33 3.82 8.39 -2.96
CA VAL A 33 3.73 9.49 -3.94
C VAL A 33 2.39 10.20 -3.75
N PRO A 34 2.35 11.25 -2.91
CA PRO A 34 1.13 12.01 -2.67
C PRO A 34 0.90 13.07 -3.76
N VAL A 35 -0.33 13.13 -4.27
CA VAL A 35 -0.80 14.16 -5.21
C VAL A 35 -2.14 14.72 -4.74
N VAL A 36 -2.24 16.05 -4.68
CA VAL A 36 -3.49 16.74 -4.34
C VAL A 36 -4.15 17.20 -5.63
N PHE A 37 -5.42 16.85 -5.79
CA PHE A 37 -6.31 17.38 -6.81
C PHE A 37 -7.35 18.32 -6.20
N SER A 38 -7.48 19.52 -6.75
CA SER A 38 -8.51 20.49 -6.32
C SER A 38 -8.92 21.40 -7.48
N ARG A 39 -10.21 21.38 -7.82
CA ARG A 39 -10.83 22.27 -8.83
C ARG A 39 -10.10 22.28 -10.17
N GLY A 40 -9.69 21.10 -10.66
CA GLY A 40 -8.97 20.96 -11.94
C GLY A 40 -7.47 21.21 -11.85
N ASN A 41 -6.93 21.61 -10.69
CA ASN A 41 -5.49 21.75 -10.47
C ASN A 41 -4.92 20.52 -9.75
N THR A 42 -3.69 20.14 -10.10
CA THR A 42 -2.92 19.09 -9.43
C THR A 42 -1.69 19.70 -8.75
N SER A 43 -1.16 18.99 -7.74
CA SER A 43 0.13 19.34 -7.11
C SER A 43 1.33 18.72 -7.83
N GLU A 44 1.15 18.24 -9.06
CA GLU A 44 2.23 17.63 -9.84
C GLU A 44 3.28 18.68 -10.26
N PRO A 45 4.55 18.30 -10.46
CA PRO A 45 5.08 16.92 -10.46
C PRO A 45 5.09 16.29 -9.07
N ALA A 46 4.71 15.01 -9.01
CA ALA A 46 4.70 14.27 -7.77
C ALA A 46 6.13 13.97 -7.28
N LYS A 47 6.30 13.83 -5.97
CA LYS A 47 7.58 13.49 -5.34
C LYS A 47 7.46 12.21 -4.56
N GLU A 48 8.45 11.34 -4.72
CA GLU A 48 8.63 10.16 -3.90
C GLU A 48 9.05 10.56 -2.49
N VAL A 49 8.38 9.96 -1.51
CA VAL A 49 8.71 10.11 -0.10
C VAL A 49 8.99 8.72 0.46
N PHE A 50 10.23 8.48 0.86
CA PHE A 50 10.60 7.24 1.54
C PHE A 50 9.82 7.11 2.84
N CYS A 51 9.20 5.96 3.02
CA CYS A 51 8.27 5.70 4.13
C CYS A 51 8.52 4.32 4.69
N LYS A 52 8.34 4.21 5.99
CA LYS A 52 8.22 2.95 6.72
C LYS A 52 6.79 2.46 6.65
N TYR A 53 6.65 1.16 6.42
CA TYR A 53 5.39 0.47 6.29
C TYR A 53 5.30 -0.63 7.33
N ILE A 54 4.27 -0.58 8.16
CA ILE A 54 3.88 -1.68 9.03
C ILE A 54 2.74 -2.41 8.33
N LEU A 55 3.01 -3.61 7.83
CA LEU A 55 2.05 -4.40 7.07
C LEU A 55 1.52 -5.54 7.93
N SER A 56 0.20 -5.75 7.88
CA SER A 56 -0.45 -6.88 8.52
C SER A 56 -1.49 -7.52 7.60
N ASN A 57 -1.83 -8.77 7.89
CA ASN A 57 -2.79 -9.56 7.15
C ASN A 57 -3.71 -10.29 8.14
N GLU A 58 -4.40 -9.53 9.00
CA GLU A 58 -5.20 -10.09 10.09
C GLU A 58 -6.61 -9.51 10.14
N GLY A 59 -7.59 -10.36 10.45
CA GLY A 59 -8.96 -9.95 10.74
C GLY A 59 -9.69 -9.26 9.58
N GLU A 60 -10.44 -8.23 9.89
CA GLU A 60 -11.22 -7.46 8.92
C GLU A 60 -10.41 -6.34 8.27
N GLU A 61 -10.89 -5.81 7.15
CA GLU A 61 -10.31 -4.64 6.50
C GLU A 61 -10.26 -3.46 7.49
N LYS A 62 -9.08 -2.85 7.61
CA LYS A 62 -8.84 -1.68 8.46
C LYS A 62 -8.47 -0.49 7.59
N GLU A 63 -8.80 0.70 8.07
CA GLU A 63 -8.31 1.94 7.47
C GLU A 63 -6.78 1.98 7.55
N ILE A 64 -6.12 2.33 6.43
CA ILE A 64 -4.72 2.74 6.39
C ILE A 64 -4.50 3.91 7.35
N LYS A 65 -3.54 3.76 8.27
CA LYS A 65 -3.21 4.79 9.27
C LYS A 65 -1.89 5.43 8.92
N ARG A 66 -1.82 6.75 9.09
CA ARG A 66 -0.54 7.46 9.10
C ARG A 66 0.16 7.24 10.44
N ILE A 67 1.44 6.90 10.39
CA ILE A 67 2.36 6.90 11.54
C ILE A 67 3.44 7.96 11.33
N GLU A 68 4.33 8.13 12.30
CA GLU A 68 5.38 9.16 12.26
C GLU A 68 6.28 9.04 11.02
N GLU A 69 6.71 7.82 10.69
CA GLU A 69 7.66 7.53 9.61
C GLU A 69 7.00 6.97 8.33
N GLY A 70 5.67 6.95 8.24
CA GLY A 70 4.97 6.38 7.08
C GLY A 70 3.57 5.89 7.38
N TYR A 71 3.30 4.60 7.13
CA TYR A 71 1.94 4.05 7.15
C TYR A 71 1.84 2.67 7.84
N GLU A 72 0.71 2.44 8.53
CA GLU A 72 0.27 1.09 8.93
C GLU A 72 -0.86 0.66 7.98
N ILE A 73 -0.69 -0.49 7.32
CA ILE A 73 -1.59 -1.01 6.29
C ILE A 73 -1.97 -2.44 6.66
N ASN A 74 -3.27 -2.70 6.82
CA ASN A 74 -3.80 -4.06 6.84
C ASN A 74 -4.24 -4.44 5.43
N LEU A 75 -3.79 -5.59 4.92
CA LEU A 75 -4.15 -6.05 3.58
C LEU A 75 -5.66 -6.31 3.47
N GLN A 76 -6.21 -6.07 2.28
CA GLN A 76 -7.59 -6.43 1.99
C GLN A 76 -7.74 -7.95 1.86
N GLN A 77 -8.48 -8.57 2.78
CA GLN A 77 -8.72 -10.01 2.79
C GLN A 77 -9.77 -10.47 1.77
N LYS A 78 -10.61 -9.55 1.27
CA LYS A 78 -11.71 -9.83 0.33
C LYS A 78 -11.26 -9.70 -1.13
N ALA A 79 -10.23 -10.44 -1.54
CA ALA A 79 -10.00 -10.69 -2.95
C ALA A 79 -10.80 -11.93 -3.36
N GLU A 80 -11.66 -11.82 -4.37
CA GLU A 80 -12.70 -12.80 -4.74
C GLU A 80 -12.19 -14.19 -5.20
N ALA A 81 -10.90 -14.50 -5.08
CA ALA A 81 -10.31 -15.78 -5.53
C ALA A 81 -9.30 -16.43 -4.57
N LEU A 82 -8.68 -15.69 -3.65
CA LEU A 82 -7.72 -16.18 -2.65
C LEU A 82 -7.75 -15.24 -1.42
N PRO A 83 -7.64 -15.71 -0.16
CA PRO A 83 -7.40 -14.82 0.97
C PRO A 83 -6.17 -13.94 0.67
N GLY A 84 -6.28 -12.64 0.95
CA GLY A 84 -5.49 -11.56 0.34
C GLY A 84 -3.96 -11.69 0.41
N SER A 85 -3.41 -12.61 1.18
CA SER A 85 -1.97 -12.88 1.24
C SER A 85 -1.46 -14.04 0.39
N GLU A 86 -2.30 -15.00 -0.01
CA GLU A 86 -1.83 -16.13 -0.82
C GLU A 86 -1.37 -15.63 -2.20
N ILE A 87 -1.96 -14.53 -2.68
CA ILE A 87 -1.56 -13.82 -3.89
C ILE A 87 -0.14 -13.25 -3.82
N LEU A 88 0.41 -13.04 -2.62
CA LEU A 88 1.79 -12.61 -2.42
C LEU A 88 2.77 -13.77 -2.51
N LEU A 89 2.34 -15.03 -2.52
CA LEU A 89 3.25 -16.17 -2.73
C LEU A 89 3.82 -16.16 -4.15
N ASP A 90 4.88 -16.93 -4.37
CA ASP A 90 5.40 -17.14 -5.72
C ASP A 90 4.41 -17.91 -6.60
N GLU A 91 4.52 -17.77 -7.92
CA GLU A 91 3.63 -18.45 -8.88
C GLU A 91 3.70 -19.98 -8.74
N GLU A 92 4.89 -20.51 -8.45
CA GLU A 92 5.14 -21.93 -8.17
C GLU A 92 4.37 -22.43 -6.93
N ASP A 93 4.09 -21.53 -5.99
CA ASP A 93 3.36 -21.79 -4.75
C ASP A 93 1.89 -21.33 -4.82
N GLY A 94 1.39 -21.05 -6.04
CA GLY A 94 -0.02 -20.68 -6.29
C GLY A 94 -0.35 -19.19 -6.13
N GLY A 95 0.64 -18.34 -5.88
CA GLY A 95 0.47 -16.89 -5.78
C GLY A 95 0.71 -16.14 -7.09
N LYS A 96 0.90 -14.82 -6.99
CA LYS A 96 1.22 -13.91 -8.12
C LYS A 96 2.46 -13.06 -7.87
N GLY A 97 3.05 -13.15 -6.68
CA GLY A 97 4.20 -12.34 -6.27
C GLY A 97 3.92 -10.84 -6.21
N LYS A 98 2.66 -10.41 -6.35
CA LYS A 98 2.25 -9.01 -6.33
C LYS A 98 0.84 -8.88 -5.78
N PHE A 99 0.58 -7.79 -5.08
CA PHE A 99 -0.75 -7.47 -4.57
C PHE A 99 -1.06 -5.99 -4.79
N ILE A 100 -2.21 -5.72 -5.39
CA ILE A 100 -2.64 -4.36 -5.72
C ILE A 100 -4.05 -4.19 -5.18
N PHE A 101 -4.27 -3.11 -4.43
CA PHE A 101 -5.60 -2.72 -4.03
C PHE A 101 -5.71 -1.20 -3.88
N SER A 102 -6.95 -0.71 -3.80
CA SER A 102 -7.21 0.69 -3.51
C SER A 102 -8.17 0.83 -2.33
N GLN A 103 -7.94 1.83 -1.49
CA GLN A 103 -8.82 2.16 -0.38
C GLN A 103 -9.19 3.65 -0.41
N LEU A 104 -10.50 3.93 -0.41
CA LEU A 104 -11.03 5.28 -0.27
C LEU A 104 -11.30 5.57 1.21
N GLN A 105 -10.76 6.68 1.70
CA GLN A 105 -11.01 7.18 3.05
C GLN A 105 -11.58 8.60 2.97
N LYS A 106 -12.53 8.91 3.87
CA LYS A 106 -13.03 10.28 4.04
C LYS A 106 -12.49 10.82 5.35
N VAL A 107 -11.73 11.91 5.27
CA VAL A 107 -11.10 12.53 6.43
C VAL A 107 -11.64 13.94 6.61
N SER A 108 -11.90 14.32 7.86
CA SER A 108 -12.29 15.68 8.23
C SER A 108 -11.15 16.37 8.95
N TYR A 109 -10.69 17.50 8.42
CA TYR A 109 -9.63 18.31 9.02
C TYR A 109 -10.03 19.78 9.05
N LYS A 110 -10.01 20.39 10.24
CA LYS A 110 -10.40 21.80 10.48
C LYS A 110 -11.76 22.17 9.84
N GLY A 111 -12.76 21.31 10.02
CA GLY A 111 -14.12 21.52 9.49
C GLY A 111 -14.28 21.31 7.97
N ASN A 112 -13.21 20.93 7.26
CA ASN A 112 -13.24 20.61 5.84
C ASN A 112 -13.16 19.09 5.65
N SER A 113 -13.95 18.55 4.72
CA SER A 113 -13.90 17.14 4.34
C SER A 113 -13.05 16.95 3.08
N PHE A 114 -12.20 15.93 3.13
CA PHE A 114 -11.29 15.53 2.08
C PHE A 114 -11.48 14.04 1.78
N ASN A 115 -11.33 13.68 0.51
CA ASN A 115 -11.19 12.28 0.13
C ASN A 115 -9.70 11.96 0.05
N ILE A 116 -9.30 10.84 0.64
CA ILE A 116 -7.98 10.25 0.44
C ILE A 116 -8.18 8.94 -0.33
N ILE A 117 -7.49 8.78 -1.45
CA ILE A 117 -7.48 7.53 -2.22
C ILE A 117 -6.08 6.95 -2.12
N HIS A 118 -5.97 5.82 -1.45
CA HIS A 118 -4.74 5.06 -1.38
C HIS A 118 -4.73 4.05 -2.53
N PHE A 119 -3.67 4.04 -3.33
CA PHE A 119 -3.35 2.97 -4.26
C PHE A 119 -2.15 2.23 -3.67
N VAL A 120 -2.34 0.98 -3.27
CA VAL A 120 -1.31 0.18 -2.63
C VAL A 120 -0.85 -0.90 -3.58
N GLU A 121 0.45 -0.94 -3.83
CA GLU A 121 1.09 -1.95 -4.64
C GLU A 121 2.26 -2.58 -3.87
N LEU A 122 2.14 -3.89 -3.63
CA LEU A 122 3.17 -4.73 -3.06
C LEU A 122 3.82 -5.54 -4.18
N LYS A 123 5.14 -5.39 -4.34
CA LYS A 123 5.95 -6.05 -5.38
C LYS A 123 7.05 -6.87 -4.74
N LYS A 124 7.69 -7.71 -5.56
CA LYS A 124 8.95 -8.35 -5.17
C LYS A 124 10.08 -7.33 -5.21
N ILE A 125 11.06 -7.45 -4.30
CA ILE A 125 12.23 -6.57 -4.24
C ILE A 125 13.06 -6.60 -5.54
N GLU A 126 13.03 -7.72 -6.26
CA GLU A 126 13.70 -7.90 -7.54
C GLU A 126 13.20 -6.89 -8.58
N THR A 127 11.91 -6.52 -8.57
CA THR A 127 11.35 -5.52 -9.48
C THR A 127 11.94 -4.12 -9.25
N LEU A 128 12.32 -3.79 -8.01
CA LEU A 128 13.04 -2.55 -7.73
C LEU A 128 14.46 -2.61 -8.28
N LEU A 129 15.16 -3.72 -8.04
CA LEU A 129 16.55 -3.90 -8.47
C LEU A 129 16.67 -3.84 -10.00
N GLU A 130 15.73 -4.45 -10.73
CA GLU A 130 15.64 -4.37 -12.19
C GLU A 130 15.41 -2.94 -12.71
N SER A 131 14.70 -2.09 -11.97
CA SER A 131 14.49 -0.69 -12.36
C SER A 131 15.71 0.21 -12.18
N LEU A 132 16.74 -0.26 -11.45
CA LEU A 132 17.96 0.49 -11.19
C LEU A 132 19.08 0.19 -12.19
N THR A 133 18.89 -0.82 -13.06
CA THR A 133 19.84 -1.26 -14.09
C THR A 133 19.45 -0.78 -15.48
#